data_AF-A0A060CLB0-F1
#
_entry.id   AF-A0A060CLB0-F1
#
_cell.length_a   1.000
_cell.length_b   1.000
_cell.length_c   1.000
_cell.angle_alpha   90.00
_cell.angle_beta   90.00
_cell.angle_gamma   90.00
#
_symmetry.space_group_name_H-M   'P 1'
#
loop_
_entity.id
_entity.type
_entity.pdbx_description
1 polymer ?
#
loop_
_entity_poly.entity_id
_entity_poly.type
_entity_poly.pdbx_seq_one_letter_code
_entity_poly.pdbx_strand_id
1 'polypeptide(L)'
;GNPLLSNFDTPDAYLQKQGHGALVDTPSGEWYYASLCGRPWRHDTEPSHGVRGWCTLGRETSIQKVEWDSQGWPRIVGGRAGTRYVEAPRDAIATVVPAEDRHHDDFLESSLDVRWNTPRVPLTPRMGSVGGGRLDLVGRGSLCNTHDLSLVARRWQAFD
;
A
#
# COMPACT_ATOMS: atom_id res chain seq x y z
N GLY A 1 -9.41 16.95 -18.87
CA GLY A 1 -8.69 16.25 -19.94
C GLY A 1 -8.46 14.80 -19.56
N ASN A 2 -8.17 13.95 -20.53
CA ASN A 2 -7.63 12.60 -20.33
C ASN A 2 -6.08 12.69 -20.30
N PRO A 3 -5.37 11.95 -19.42
CA PRO A 3 -5.87 11.08 -18.35
C PRO A 3 -6.53 11.85 -17.21
N LEU A 4 -7.46 11.21 -16.49
CA LEU A 4 -8.01 11.75 -15.23
C LEU A 4 -6.89 12.01 -14.23
N LEU A 5 -5.96 11.06 -14.10
CA LEU A 5 -4.85 11.08 -13.16
C LEU A 5 -3.65 10.34 -13.77
N SER A 6 -2.46 10.94 -13.68
CA SER A 6 -1.19 10.38 -14.17
C SER A 6 0.00 11.16 -13.62
N ASN A 7 1.06 10.44 -13.26
CA ASN A 7 2.34 11.03 -12.88
C ASN A 7 3.41 10.95 -13.98
N PHE A 8 3.04 10.56 -15.20
CA PHE A 8 4.04 10.34 -16.27
C PHE A 8 4.88 11.60 -16.56
N ASP A 9 4.25 12.77 -16.63
CA ASP A 9 4.88 14.07 -16.89
C ASP A 9 5.07 14.93 -15.64
N THR A 10 4.84 14.37 -14.44
CA THR A 10 5.06 15.06 -13.16
C THR A 10 6.05 14.27 -12.29
N PRO A 11 7.32 14.16 -12.73
CA PRO A 11 8.33 13.31 -12.09
C PRO A 11 8.71 13.76 -10.67
N ASP A 12 8.44 15.02 -10.33
CA ASP A 12 8.74 15.61 -9.02
C ASP A 12 7.57 15.49 -8.03
N ALA A 13 6.42 14.95 -8.47
CA ALA A 13 5.29 14.71 -7.58
C ALA A 13 5.65 13.67 -6.50
N TYR A 14 5.25 13.93 -5.26
CA TYR A 14 5.51 13.05 -4.11
C TYR A 14 4.99 11.62 -4.34
N LEU A 15 3.80 11.50 -4.92
CA LEU A 15 3.24 10.23 -5.38
C LEU A 15 3.59 10.02 -6.85
N GLN A 16 3.98 8.80 -7.19
CA GLN A 16 4.24 8.38 -8.56
C GLN A 16 3.37 7.18 -8.93
N LYS A 17 3.36 6.85 -10.22
CA LYS A 17 2.69 5.65 -10.78
C LYS A 17 1.18 5.57 -10.48
N GLN A 18 0.54 6.69 -10.13
CA GLN A 18 -0.86 6.66 -9.80
C GLN A 18 -1.72 6.24 -11.00
N GLY A 19 -2.67 5.33 -10.75
CA GLY A 19 -3.53 4.74 -11.78
C GLY A 19 -4.23 3.47 -11.28
N HIS A 20 -4.87 2.72 -12.19
CA HIS A 20 -5.60 1.48 -11.85
C HIS A 20 -6.56 1.67 -10.66
N GLY A 21 -7.34 2.74 -10.71
CA GLY A 21 -8.22 3.12 -9.61
C GLY A 21 -9.69 2.92 -9.89
N ALA A 22 -10.48 3.17 -8.85
CA ALA A 22 -11.92 3.15 -8.85
C ALA A 22 -12.46 4.47 -8.28
N LEU A 23 -13.55 4.97 -8.89
CA LEU A 23 -14.31 6.10 -8.34
C LEU A 23 -15.30 5.58 -7.31
N VAL A 24 -15.52 6.39 -6.27
CA VAL A 24 -16.51 6.14 -5.23
C VAL A 24 -17.10 7.48 -4.79
N ASP A 25 -18.40 7.50 -4.55
CA ASP A 25 -19.09 8.58 -3.85
C ASP A 25 -19.33 8.21 -2.39
N THR A 26 -19.33 9.23 -1.55
CA THR A 26 -19.67 9.14 -0.13
C THR A 26 -21.17 9.32 0.07
N PRO A 27 -21.75 8.90 1.21
CA PRO A 27 -23.17 9.14 1.51
C PRO A 27 -23.57 10.62 1.43
N SER A 28 -22.65 11.54 1.73
CA SER A 28 -22.84 12.98 1.59
C SER A 28 -22.71 13.54 0.16
N GLY A 29 -22.41 12.69 -0.83
CA GLY A 29 -22.32 13.03 -2.25
C GLY A 29 -20.95 13.57 -2.70
N GLU A 30 -19.92 13.53 -1.85
CA GLU A 30 -18.55 13.86 -2.25
C GLU A 30 -17.88 12.68 -2.96
N TRP A 31 -17.06 12.97 -3.98
CA TRP A 31 -16.41 11.95 -4.81
C TRP A 31 -14.93 11.81 -4.52
N TYR A 32 -14.44 10.56 -4.59
CA TYR A 32 -13.05 10.21 -4.40
C TYR A 32 -12.59 9.16 -5.42
N TYR A 33 -11.28 9.12 -5.67
CA TYR A 33 -10.63 8.16 -6.55
C TYR A 33 -9.57 7.40 -5.76
N ALA A 34 -9.83 6.14 -5.46
CA ALA A 34 -8.86 5.24 -4.85
C ALA A 34 -8.01 4.62 -5.96
N SER A 35 -6.68 4.69 -5.84
CA SER A 35 -5.76 4.19 -6.86
C SER A 35 -4.44 3.72 -6.25
N LEU A 36 -3.75 2.82 -6.95
CA LEU A 36 -2.40 2.47 -6.54
C LEU A 36 -1.46 3.67 -6.69
N CYS A 37 -0.37 3.71 -5.95
CA CYS A 37 0.72 4.69 -6.11
C CYS A 37 2.06 4.02 -5.79
N GLY A 38 3.16 4.75 -5.98
CA GLY A 38 4.46 4.38 -5.47
C GLY A 38 5.23 5.60 -4.98
N ARG A 39 6.03 5.41 -3.93
CA ARG A 39 6.96 6.41 -3.39
C ARG A 39 8.40 5.96 -3.69
N PRO A 40 9.05 6.49 -4.74
CA PRO A 40 10.38 6.05 -5.14
C PRO A 40 11.48 6.67 -4.27
N TRP A 41 12.47 5.86 -3.91
CA TRP A 41 13.80 6.35 -3.55
C TRP A 41 14.57 6.77 -4.80
N ARG A 42 15.40 7.78 -4.66
CA ARG A 42 16.30 8.24 -5.71
C ARG A 42 17.70 8.30 -5.13
N HIS A 43 18.69 7.95 -5.93
CA HIS A 43 20.07 8.26 -5.58
C HIS A 43 20.38 9.68 -6.06
N ASP A 44 21.11 10.46 -5.27
CA ASP A 44 21.49 11.84 -5.62
C ASP A 44 22.31 11.92 -6.92
N THR A 45 22.94 10.82 -7.32
CA THR A 45 23.71 10.69 -8.56
C THR A 45 22.87 10.38 -9.80
N GLU A 46 21.58 10.08 -9.65
CA GLU A 46 20.69 9.76 -10.76
C GLU A 46 20.04 11.02 -11.36
N PRO A 47 19.88 11.13 -12.69
CA PRO A 47 19.21 12.27 -13.29
C PRO A 47 17.74 12.34 -12.87
N SER A 48 17.25 13.53 -12.50
CA SER A 48 15.87 13.76 -12.03
C SER A 48 14.78 13.28 -13.02
N HIS A 49 15.07 13.33 -14.33
CA HIS A 49 14.16 12.89 -15.40
C HIS A 49 14.62 11.63 -16.14
N GLY A 50 15.68 10.97 -15.67
CA GLY A 50 16.17 9.70 -16.23
C GLY A 50 15.62 8.52 -15.44
N VAL A 51 16.39 8.04 -14.46
CA VAL A 51 15.93 7.00 -13.52
C VAL A 51 14.91 7.63 -12.58
N ARG A 52 13.66 7.18 -12.69
CA ARG A 52 12.50 7.72 -11.93
C ARG A 52 12.47 7.26 -10.47
N GLY A 53 13.43 6.44 -10.06
CA GLY A 53 13.62 5.91 -8.72
C GLY A 53 12.99 4.54 -8.46
N TRP A 54 13.18 4.07 -7.23
CA TRP A 54 13.00 2.67 -6.80
C TRP A 54 11.98 2.56 -5.66
N CYS A 55 10.88 1.83 -5.86
CA CYS A 55 9.82 1.71 -4.86
C CYS A 55 10.03 0.46 -3.98
N THR A 56 10.83 0.57 -2.91
CA THR A 56 11.13 -0.56 -2.00
C THR A 56 9.90 -1.05 -1.24
N LEU A 57 8.90 -0.18 -1.03
CA LEU A 57 7.60 -0.54 -0.43
C LEU A 57 6.62 -1.15 -1.46
N GLY A 58 7.03 -1.30 -2.72
CA GLY A 58 6.19 -1.80 -3.79
C GLY A 58 5.17 -0.75 -4.28
N ARG A 59 3.93 -1.18 -4.47
CA ARG A 59 2.80 -0.30 -4.81
C ARG A 59 1.90 -0.17 -3.59
N GLU A 60 1.57 1.06 -3.24
CA GLU A 60 0.74 1.44 -2.10
C GLU A 60 -0.63 1.90 -2.59
N THR A 61 -1.56 2.22 -1.69
CA THR A 61 -2.88 2.77 -2.04
C THR A 61 -2.95 4.24 -1.66
N SER A 62 -3.50 5.06 -2.56
CA SER A 62 -3.78 6.48 -2.36
C SER A 62 -5.25 6.78 -2.64
N ILE A 63 -5.79 7.84 -2.03
CA ILE A 63 -7.13 8.35 -2.29
C ILE A 63 -7.01 9.82 -2.68
N GLN A 64 -7.67 10.24 -3.76
CA GLN A 64 -7.69 11.62 -4.24
C GLN A 64 -9.13 12.15 -4.28
N LYS A 65 -9.35 13.42 -3.92
CA LYS A 65 -10.68 14.05 -4.01
C LYS A 65 -11.00 14.39 -5.46
N VAL A 66 -12.26 14.21 -5.83
CA VAL A 66 -12.76 14.41 -7.19
C VAL A 66 -13.86 15.45 -7.18
N GLU A 67 -13.80 16.37 -8.13
CA GLU A 67 -14.89 17.28 -8.46
C GLU A 67 -15.39 17.01 -9.87
N TRP A 68 -16.63 17.39 -10.14
CA TRP A 68 -17.23 17.31 -11.47
C TRP A 68 -17.30 18.72 -12.05
N ASP A 69 -16.70 18.93 -13.21
CA ASP A 69 -16.73 20.24 -13.87
C ASP A 69 -18.11 20.54 -14.48
N SER A 70 -18.28 21.77 -14.97
CA SER A 70 -19.56 22.23 -15.56
C SER A 70 -19.97 21.45 -16.82
N GLN A 71 -19.08 20.62 -17.38
CA GLN A 71 -19.33 19.77 -18.54
C GLN A 71 -19.60 18.32 -18.13
N GLY A 72 -19.72 18.04 -16.84
CA GLY A 72 -20.00 16.71 -16.30
C GLY A 72 -18.81 15.76 -16.36
N TRP A 73 -17.57 16.25 -16.39
CA TRP A 73 -16.38 15.41 -16.34
C TRP A 73 -15.70 15.44 -14.97
N PRO A 74 -15.23 14.28 -14.47
CA PRO A 74 -14.46 14.25 -13.22
C PRO A 74 -13.08 14.89 -13.40
N ARG A 75 -12.62 15.54 -12.32
CA ARG A 75 -11.32 16.19 -12.19
C ARG A 75 -10.75 15.88 -10.81
N ILE A 76 -9.46 15.56 -10.75
CA ILE A 76 -8.76 15.45 -9.48
C ILE A 76 -8.55 16.84 -8.90
N VAL A 77 -9.03 17.06 -7.68
CA VAL A 77 -8.77 18.29 -6.92
C VAL A 77 -7.27 18.40 -6.66
N GLY A 78 -6.68 19.56 -6.97
CA GLY A 78 -5.22 19.77 -6.90
C GLY A 78 -4.45 19.34 -8.16
N GLY A 79 -5.13 18.80 -9.17
CA GLY A 79 -4.56 18.48 -10.47
C GLY A 79 -4.21 17.01 -10.67
N ARG A 80 -3.94 16.64 -11.92
CA ARG A 80 -3.82 15.24 -12.37
C ARG A 80 -2.68 14.44 -11.74
N ALA A 81 -1.70 15.11 -11.13
CA ALA A 81 -0.59 14.48 -10.43
C ALA A 81 -1.01 13.91 -9.06
N GLY A 82 -2.21 14.24 -8.59
CA GLY A 82 -2.60 13.98 -7.21
C GLY A 82 -1.81 14.82 -6.22
N THR A 83 -2.21 14.72 -4.96
CA THR A 83 -1.58 15.44 -3.85
C THR A 83 -1.27 14.49 -2.71
N ARG A 84 -0.29 14.87 -1.87
CA ARG A 84 0.10 14.10 -0.68
C ARG A 84 -0.97 14.14 0.40
N TYR A 85 -1.62 15.29 0.56
CA TYR A 85 -2.65 15.52 1.56
C TYR A 85 -3.94 15.89 0.85
N VAL A 86 -5.01 15.16 1.17
CA VAL A 86 -6.31 15.28 0.55
C VAL A 86 -7.32 15.59 1.65
N GLU A 87 -8.23 16.52 1.38
CA GLU A 87 -9.33 16.83 2.29
C GLU A 87 -10.19 15.59 2.50
N ALA A 88 -10.42 15.22 3.76
CA ALA A 88 -11.28 14.09 4.11
C ALA A 88 -12.77 14.41 3.77
N PRO A 89 -13.61 13.37 3.62
CA PRO A 89 -15.06 13.56 3.52
C PRO A 89 -15.62 14.39 4.69
N ARG A 90 -16.59 15.25 4.41
CA ARG A 90 -17.27 16.07 5.43
C ARG A 90 -18.00 15.23 6.47
N ASP A 91 -18.47 14.06 6.07
CA ASP A 91 -19.13 13.05 6.90
C ASP A 91 -18.17 11.96 7.41
N ALA A 92 -16.85 12.16 7.30
CA ALA A 92 -15.87 11.21 7.80
C ALA A 92 -15.97 11.08 9.33
N ILE A 93 -16.09 9.83 9.79
CA ILE A 93 -15.99 9.49 11.21
C ILE A 93 -14.54 9.10 11.50
N ALA A 94 -13.90 9.79 12.43
CA ALA A 94 -12.54 9.48 12.83
C ALA A 94 -12.50 8.12 13.57
N THR A 95 -11.83 7.14 12.97
CA THR A 95 -11.52 5.88 13.65
C THR A 95 -10.21 6.04 14.42
N VAL A 96 -10.26 5.88 15.74
CA VAL A 96 -9.04 5.81 16.56
C VAL A 96 -8.38 4.47 16.29
N VAL A 97 -7.22 4.49 15.63
CA VAL A 97 -6.36 3.31 15.54
C VAL A 97 -5.57 3.25 16.84
N PRO A 98 -5.62 2.14 17.60
CA PRO A 98 -4.83 1.98 18.82
C PRO A 98 -3.34 2.23 18.52
N ALA A 99 -2.68 3.02 19.38
CA ALA A 99 -1.26 3.33 19.29
C ALA A 99 -0.35 2.15 19.66
N GLU A 100 -0.92 0.97 19.88
CA GLU A 100 -0.17 -0.22 20.28
C GLU A 100 0.93 -0.53 19.28
N ASP A 101 2.09 -0.92 19.80
CA ASP A 101 3.25 -1.30 19.01
C ASP A 101 2.95 -2.62 18.28
N ARG A 102 2.25 -2.52 17.15
CA ARG A 102 1.90 -3.63 16.25
C ARG A 102 3.14 -4.17 15.52
N HIS A 103 4.33 -4.02 16.06
CA HIS A 103 5.54 -4.64 15.55
C HIS A 103 6.02 -5.82 16.41
N HIS A 104 5.65 -5.86 17.70
CA HIS A 104 5.90 -7.01 18.55
C HIS A 104 4.77 -8.05 18.44
N ASP A 105 5.14 -9.32 18.39
CA ASP A 105 4.25 -10.48 18.43
C ASP A 105 4.93 -11.52 19.33
N ASP A 106 4.28 -11.85 20.44
CA ASP A 106 4.79 -12.83 21.40
C ASP A 106 4.45 -14.28 21.01
N PHE A 107 3.65 -14.47 19.96
CA PHE A 107 3.19 -15.77 19.48
C PHE A 107 2.52 -16.62 20.59
N LEU A 108 1.82 -15.99 21.53
CA LEU A 108 0.98 -16.69 22.50
C LEU A 108 -0.24 -17.32 21.83
N GLU A 109 -0.83 -16.61 20.88
CA GLU A 109 -2.01 -17.04 20.12
C GLU A 109 -1.74 -18.29 19.28
N SER A 110 -2.74 -19.17 19.17
CA SER A 110 -2.63 -20.43 18.41
C SER A 110 -2.72 -20.25 16.89
N SER A 111 -2.76 -19.01 16.40
CA SER A 111 -2.84 -18.65 14.99
C SER A 111 -2.03 -17.40 14.72
N LEU A 112 -1.41 -17.33 13.53
CA LEU A 112 -0.69 -16.13 13.11
C LEU A 112 -1.65 -14.96 12.97
N ASP A 113 -1.23 -13.80 13.48
CA ASP A 113 -1.90 -12.54 13.20
C ASP A 113 -1.97 -12.26 11.69
N VAL A 114 -3.05 -11.59 11.26
CA VAL A 114 -3.34 -11.24 9.85
C VAL A 114 -2.22 -10.46 9.13
N ARG A 115 -1.33 -9.79 9.88
CA ARG A 115 -0.15 -9.08 9.35
C ARG A 115 0.87 -10.05 8.74
N TRP A 116 0.96 -11.28 9.25
CA TRP A 116 1.87 -12.30 8.76
C TRP A 116 1.31 -13.00 7.52
N ASN A 117 2.19 -13.31 6.59
CA ASN A 117 1.86 -13.99 5.35
C ASN A 117 2.85 -15.13 5.11
N THR A 118 2.36 -16.18 4.46
CA THR A 118 3.15 -17.30 3.95
C THR A 118 3.11 -17.31 2.42
N PRO A 119 4.19 -17.70 1.73
CA PRO A 119 4.19 -17.76 0.27
C PRO A 119 3.24 -18.85 -0.25
N ARG A 120 2.22 -18.45 -1.02
CA ARG A 120 1.31 -19.30 -1.83
C ARG A 120 0.34 -20.22 -1.06
N VAL A 121 0.77 -20.84 0.03
CA VAL A 121 0.00 -21.82 0.82
C VAL A 121 -0.14 -21.35 2.27
N PRO A 122 -1.19 -21.72 3.01
CA PRO A 122 -1.35 -21.37 4.42
C PRO A 122 -0.27 -22.03 5.31
N LEU A 123 -0.11 -21.53 6.53
CA LEU A 123 0.67 -22.21 7.56
C LEU A 123 0.01 -23.56 7.89
N THR A 124 0.75 -24.65 7.73
CA THR A 124 0.31 -26.02 8.05
C THR A 124 1.41 -26.70 8.86
N PRO A 125 1.13 -27.82 9.56
CA PRO A 125 2.15 -28.57 10.31
C PRO A 125 3.36 -29.02 9.48
N ARG A 126 3.24 -29.07 8.14
CA ARG A 126 4.37 -29.31 7.24
C ARG A 126 5.36 -28.13 7.22
N MET A 127 4.87 -26.91 7.35
CA MET A 127 5.68 -25.68 7.38
C MET A 127 6.11 -25.33 8.81
N GLY A 128 5.20 -25.40 9.77
CA GLY A 128 5.43 -24.99 11.15
C GLY A 128 4.16 -24.86 11.98
N SER A 129 4.30 -24.34 13.18
CA SER A 129 3.21 -24.09 14.13
C SER A 129 3.48 -22.82 14.94
N VAL A 130 2.43 -22.23 15.48
CA VAL A 130 2.49 -21.04 16.34
C VAL A 130 1.64 -21.27 17.58
N GLY A 131 2.04 -20.65 18.70
CA GLY A 131 1.31 -20.67 19.95
C GLY A 131 2.22 -20.98 21.14
N GLY A 132 1.74 -20.67 22.34
CA GLY A 132 2.49 -20.94 23.56
C GLY A 132 3.79 -20.12 23.68
N GLY A 133 3.85 -18.97 23.01
CA GLY A 133 4.96 -18.02 23.11
C GLY A 133 6.04 -18.19 22.04
N ARG A 134 5.76 -18.92 20.97
CA ARG A 134 6.75 -19.17 19.90
C ARG A 134 6.14 -19.44 18.53
N LEU A 135 6.94 -19.19 17.51
CA LEU A 135 6.75 -19.65 16.14
C LEU A 135 7.84 -20.69 15.82
N ASP A 136 7.41 -21.93 15.63
CA ASP A 136 8.30 -23.03 15.23
C ASP A 136 8.21 -23.26 13.72
N LEU A 137 9.33 -23.19 13.00
CA LEU A 137 9.40 -23.46 11.57
C LEU A 137 10.23 -24.71 11.30
N VAL A 138 9.65 -25.64 10.52
CA VAL A 138 10.37 -26.82 10.03
C VAL A 138 11.18 -26.41 8.80
N GLY A 139 12.49 -26.64 8.80
CA GLY A 139 13.34 -26.35 7.66
C GLY A 139 12.87 -27.05 6.37
N ARG A 140 12.70 -26.29 5.30
CA ARG A 140 12.27 -26.76 3.97
C ARG A 140 13.26 -26.30 2.88
N GLY A 141 12.79 -26.08 1.66
CA GLY A 141 13.61 -25.61 0.56
C GLY A 141 14.17 -24.20 0.77
N SER A 142 15.13 -23.85 -0.08
CA SER A 142 15.77 -22.54 -0.07
C SER A 142 14.81 -21.41 -0.45
N LEU A 143 15.24 -20.15 -0.28
CA LEU A 143 14.47 -18.96 -0.65
C LEU A 143 14.14 -18.86 -2.15
N CYS A 144 14.84 -19.62 -3.01
CA CYS A 144 14.54 -19.70 -4.43
C CYS A 144 13.47 -20.77 -4.77
N ASN A 145 13.07 -21.59 -3.78
CA ASN A 145 12.05 -22.61 -3.98
C ASN A 145 10.65 -21.97 -4.04
N THR A 146 9.94 -22.21 -5.14
CA THR A 146 8.61 -21.64 -5.38
C THR A 146 7.47 -22.46 -4.80
N HIS A 147 7.73 -23.62 -4.18
CA HIS A 147 6.69 -24.55 -3.70
C HIS A 147 6.89 -24.95 -2.24
N ASP A 148 8.10 -25.36 -1.89
CA ASP A 148 8.41 -25.93 -0.56
C ASP A 148 9.34 -25.00 0.21
N LEU A 149 8.76 -23.97 0.82
CA LEU A 149 9.48 -22.94 1.57
C LEU A 149 8.78 -22.67 2.90
N SER A 150 9.53 -22.75 4.00
CA SER A 150 9.07 -22.31 5.32
C SER A 150 9.51 -20.88 5.55
N LEU A 151 8.60 -19.94 5.27
CA LEU A 151 8.81 -18.52 5.45
C LEU A 151 7.52 -17.88 5.96
N VAL A 152 7.63 -17.17 7.07
CA VAL A 152 6.59 -16.28 7.59
C VAL A 152 7.17 -14.87 7.55
N ALA A 153 6.50 -13.96 6.85
CA ALA A 153 6.99 -12.61 6.64
C ALA A 153 5.85 -11.59 6.62
N ARG A 154 6.20 -10.31 6.77
CA ARG A 154 5.30 -9.17 6.64
C ARG A 154 5.86 -8.13 5.67
N ARG A 155 4.99 -7.22 5.23
CA ARG A 155 5.35 -6.12 4.31
C ARG A 155 6.20 -5.08 5.03
N TRP A 156 7.13 -4.46 4.31
CA TRP A 156 7.67 -3.15 4.69
C TRP A 156 6.59 -2.09 4.47
N GLN A 157 6.36 -1.22 5.45
CA GLN A 157 5.29 -0.22 5.42
C GLN A 157 5.78 1.22 5.68
N ALA A 158 7.05 1.36 6.06
CA ALA A 158 7.72 2.63 6.30
C ALA A 158 9.15 2.54 5.73
N PHE A 159 9.75 3.70 5.47
CA PHE A 159 11.15 3.77 5.03
C PHE A 159 12.13 3.67 6.20
N ASP A 160 11.68 4.06 7.38
CA ASP A 160 12.41 4.09 8.64
C ASP A 160 11.57 3.41 9.74
#